data_AF-A0A8C4MG93-F1
#
_entry.id   AF-A0A8C4MG93-F1
#
_cell.length_a   1.000
_cell.length_b   1.000
_cell.length_c   1.000
_cell.angle_alpha   90.00
_cell.angle_beta   90.00
_cell.angle_gamma   90.00
#
_symmetry.space_group_name_H-M   'P 1'
#
loop_
_entity.id
_entity.type
_entity.pdbx_description
1 polymer ?
#
loop_
_entity_poly.entity_id
_entity_poly.type
_entity_poly.pdbx_seq_one_letter_code
_entity_poly.pdbx_strand_id
1 'polypeptide(L)'
;MEQVSSTGKPVQITVTDGYDLKGFKGDTPVTFVRAEFNQVVLGDSAKITVSPEGTAKYNFTSSFEFNPEGGITLDDLAHKPVFLTVTEVLPKEKKQKDEKTLILGQAVVDLLPLLEGESSFETVVPLHPVPGSPLEPLRSGVKQCSLEVKVFVSEPLLTPAQISGGSLLKVTLEAAYSVPESFIPIGPLQNYMVGLQVPSVGEKDYPILFKNGTLNGNHAEAKACYERTISFVVDAAEMHFIFLRLGHIYLEEKEYEKAKKTYLQACKRSPSCLTWLGLGIACYRLEELTEAEDALSEANALNNYNAEVWAYLALVCLKAGRQLEAEQAYKYTMKLKLKDEALLAEIHMVQETVGFGNPSF
;
A
#
# COMPACT_ATOMS: atom_id res chain seq x y z
N MET A 1 -40.58 11.90 21.89
CA MET A 1 -40.64 10.49 21.45
C MET A 1 -41.23 10.52 20.06
N GLU A 2 -40.40 10.72 19.05
CA GLU A 2 -40.82 10.49 17.67
C GLU A 2 -40.95 8.98 17.49
N GLN A 3 -42.13 8.53 17.07
CA GLN A 3 -42.34 7.14 16.65
C GLN A 3 -41.46 6.93 15.40
N VAL A 4 -40.32 6.28 15.59
CA VAL A 4 -39.53 5.75 14.48
C VAL A 4 -40.37 4.64 13.84
N SER A 5 -40.82 4.87 12.62
CA SER A 5 -41.51 3.86 11.84
C SER A 5 -40.58 2.67 11.62
N SER A 6 -41.01 1.47 11.99
CA SER A 6 -40.26 0.21 11.83
C SER A 6 -40.15 -0.26 10.37
N THR A 7 -40.26 0.66 9.41
CA THR A 7 -40.13 0.41 7.99
C THR A 7 -38.68 0.64 7.61
N GLY A 8 -38.04 -0.38 7.02
CA GLY A 8 -36.69 -0.23 6.47
C GLY A 8 -36.60 0.96 5.52
N LYS A 9 -35.43 1.59 5.49
CA LYS A 9 -35.11 2.66 4.54
C LYS A 9 -34.38 2.02 3.34
N PRO A 10 -34.92 2.12 2.12
CA PRO A 10 -34.26 1.55 0.96
C PRO A 10 -33.00 2.35 0.61
N VAL A 11 -31.85 1.67 0.58
CA VAL A 11 -30.60 2.19 0.02
C VAL A 11 -30.53 1.75 -1.43
N GLN A 12 -30.57 2.70 -2.36
CA GLN A 12 -30.54 2.44 -3.79
C GLN A 12 -29.12 2.64 -4.34
N ILE A 13 -28.64 1.65 -5.09
CA ILE A 13 -27.34 1.68 -5.77
C ILE A 13 -27.62 1.57 -7.26
N THR A 14 -27.26 2.62 -8.00
CA THR A 14 -27.46 2.72 -9.43
C THR A 14 -26.13 2.78 -10.15
N VAL A 15 -25.84 1.78 -10.99
CA VAL A 15 -24.71 1.80 -11.92
C VAL A 15 -25.19 2.45 -13.22
N THR A 16 -24.70 3.66 -13.50
CA THR A 16 -25.14 4.42 -14.67
C THR A 16 -24.32 4.02 -15.90
N ASP A 17 -23.00 4.14 -15.81
CA ASP A 17 -22.07 4.02 -16.91
C ASP A 17 -20.86 3.17 -16.52
N GLY A 18 -20.23 2.53 -17.51
CA GLY A 18 -18.93 1.88 -17.39
C GLY A 18 -17.97 2.42 -18.44
N TYR A 19 -16.69 2.55 -18.07
CA TYR A 19 -15.67 3.20 -18.88
C TYR A 19 -14.45 2.29 -19.10
N ASP A 20 -13.82 2.46 -20.26
CA ASP A 20 -12.62 1.74 -20.69
C ASP A 20 -12.75 0.20 -20.61
N LEU A 21 -13.97 -0.34 -20.70
CA LEU A 21 -14.26 -1.77 -20.62
C LEU A 21 -13.72 -2.50 -21.85
N LYS A 22 -12.89 -3.52 -21.65
CA LYS A 22 -12.32 -4.35 -22.72
C LYS A 22 -12.59 -5.82 -22.49
N GLY A 23 -12.98 -6.50 -23.57
CA GLY A 23 -13.29 -7.92 -23.56
C GLY A 23 -12.06 -8.79 -23.76
N PHE A 24 -12.20 -10.08 -23.45
CA PHE A 24 -11.16 -11.08 -23.66
C PHE A 24 -10.95 -11.42 -25.15
N LYS A 25 -12.01 -11.33 -25.97
CA LYS A 25 -11.99 -11.77 -27.39
C LYS A 25 -12.32 -10.69 -28.42
N GLY A 26 -12.49 -9.42 -28.03
CA GLY A 26 -12.78 -8.35 -28.98
C GLY A 26 -13.01 -6.97 -28.35
N ASP A 27 -13.17 -5.98 -29.22
CA ASP A 27 -13.28 -4.55 -28.86
C ASP A 27 -14.69 -4.15 -28.38
N THR A 28 -15.69 -5.00 -28.54
CA THR A 28 -17.10 -4.74 -28.17
C THR A 28 -17.71 -5.91 -27.37
N PRO A 29 -17.20 -6.22 -26.17
CA PRO A 29 -17.76 -7.29 -25.35
C PRO A 29 -19.22 -7.03 -24.97
N VAL A 30 -19.96 -8.10 -24.72
CA VAL A 30 -21.27 -8.02 -24.07
C VAL A 30 -21.06 -8.24 -22.58
N THR A 31 -21.43 -7.26 -21.76
CA THR A 31 -21.17 -7.26 -20.31
C THR A 31 -22.44 -7.06 -19.50
N PHE A 32 -22.45 -7.53 -18.26
CA PHE A 32 -23.46 -7.19 -17.26
C PHE A 32 -22.79 -6.96 -15.90
N VAL A 33 -23.47 -6.21 -15.03
CA VAL A 33 -23.01 -5.90 -13.67
C VAL A 33 -23.88 -6.65 -12.67
N ARG A 34 -23.24 -7.37 -11.75
CA ARG A 34 -23.89 -7.97 -10.59
C ARG A 34 -23.60 -7.12 -9.36
N ALA A 35 -24.65 -6.70 -8.65
CA ALA A 35 -24.52 -6.03 -7.36
C ALA A 35 -24.69 -7.02 -6.21
N GLU A 36 -23.79 -6.96 -5.24
CA GLU A 36 -23.80 -7.77 -4.02
C GLU A 36 -23.52 -6.91 -2.80
N PHE A 37 -24.26 -7.12 -1.72
CA PHE A 37 -23.99 -6.51 -0.43
C PHE A 37 -24.19 -7.54 0.66
N ASN A 38 -23.25 -7.58 1.62
CA ASN A 38 -23.31 -8.51 2.75
C ASN A 38 -23.49 -9.99 2.32
N GLN A 39 -22.77 -10.42 1.28
CA GLN A 39 -22.84 -11.77 0.68
C GLN A 39 -24.20 -12.13 0.05
N VAL A 40 -25.10 -11.15 -0.11
CA VAL A 40 -26.40 -11.32 -0.75
C VAL A 40 -26.38 -10.60 -2.10
N VAL A 41 -26.70 -11.36 -3.16
CA VAL A 41 -26.86 -10.80 -4.50
C VAL A 41 -28.12 -9.93 -4.53
N LEU A 42 -27.93 -8.64 -4.82
CA LEU A 42 -29.00 -7.66 -4.92
C LEU A 42 -29.68 -7.71 -6.30
N GLY A 43 -28.91 -8.07 -7.34
CA GLY A 43 -29.43 -8.26 -8.69
C GLY A 43 -28.37 -8.19 -9.78
N ASP A 44 -28.81 -8.47 -11.01
CA ASP A 44 -28.00 -8.38 -12.22
C ASP A 44 -28.58 -7.31 -13.16
N SER A 45 -27.71 -6.54 -13.80
CA SER A 45 -28.09 -5.64 -14.88
C SER A 45 -28.53 -6.42 -16.12
N ALA A 46 -29.18 -5.72 -17.05
CA ALA A 46 -29.28 -6.21 -18.42
C ALA A 46 -27.88 -6.40 -19.02
N LYS A 47 -27.78 -7.31 -19.99
CA LYS A 47 -26.58 -7.49 -20.80
C LYS A 47 -26.48 -6.34 -21.80
N ILE A 48 -25.38 -5.59 -21.73
CA ILE A 48 -25.13 -4.41 -22.56
C ILE A 48 -23.95 -4.70 -23.48
N THR A 49 -24.05 -4.30 -24.74
CA THR A 49 -22.89 -4.33 -25.65
C THR A 49 -22.05 -3.09 -25.40
N VAL A 50 -20.79 -3.27 -25.06
CA VAL A 50 -19.83 -2.19 -24.87
C VAL A 50 -19.53 -1.54 -26.23
N SER A 51 -19.48 -0.22 -26.26
CA SER A 51 -19.14 0.56 -27.46
C SER A 51 -17.68 0.34 -27.89
N PRO A 52 -17.32 0.64 -29.15
CA PRO A 52 -15.92 0.61 -29.59
C PRO A 52 -14.98 1.50 -28.76
N GLU A 53 -15.52 2.55 -28.13
CA GLU A 53 -14.78 3.44 -27.23
C GLU A 53 -14.62 2.87 -25.80
N GLY A 54 -15.14 1.67 -25.53
CA GLY A 54 -15.06 1.01 -24.22
C GLY A 54 -16.13 1.48 -23.23
N THR A 55 -17.20 2.12 -23.70
CA THR A 55 -18.27 2.66 -22.83
C THR A 55 -19.53 1.80 -22.85
N ALA A 56 -20.20 1.67 -21.70
CA ALA A 56 -21.48 0.96 -21.60
C ALA A 56 -22.42 1.69 -20.65
N LYS A 57 -23.69 1.84 -21.06
CA LYS A 57 -24.74 2.42 -20.23
C LYS A 57 -25.59 1.33 -19.60
N TYR A 58 -25.39 1.08 -18.31
CA TYR A 58 -26.11 0.03 -17.60
C TYR A 58 -27.47 0.50 -17.10
N ASN A 59 -27.55 1.73 -16.57
CA ASN A 59 -28.76 2.26 -15.91
C ASN A 59 -29.43 1.24 -14.98
N PHE A 60 -28.60 0.51 -14.22
CA PHE A 60 -29.03 -0.61 -13.40
C PHE A 60 -29.13 -0.18 -11.94
N THR A 61 -30.34 -0.21 -11.39
CA THR A 61 -30.59 0.07 -9.98
C THR A 61 -30.88 -1.22 -9.23
N SER A 62 -30.18 -1.38 -8.11
CA SER A 62 -30.43 -2.41 -7.10
C SER A 62 -30.62 -1.74 -5.74
N SER A 63 -31.20 -2.45 -4.77
CA SER A 63 -31.41 -1.88 -3.44
C SER A 63 -31.41 -2.93 -2.34
N PHE A 64 -31.13 -2.49 -1.12
CA PHE A 64 -31.34 -3.25 0.10
C PHE A 64 -32.02 -2.37 1.16
N GLU A 65 -32.61 -3.01 2.17
CA GLU A 65 -33.33 -2.31 3.24
C GLU A 65 -32.42 -2.10 4.46
N PHE A 66 -32.12 -0.84 4.77
CA PHE A 66 -31.46 -0.45 6.02
C PHE A 66 -32.48 -0.42 7.15
N ASN A 67 -32.17 -1.03 8.28
CA ASN A 67 -33.00 -0.96 9.47
C ASN A 67 -32.13 -0.96 10.74
N PRO A 68 -32.18 0.11 11.55
CA PRO A 68 -31.36 0.23 12.75
C PRO A 68 -31.72 -0.78 13.85
N GLU A 69 -32.93 -1.35 13.83
CA GLU A 69 -33.43 -2.29 14.84
C GLU A 69 -33.21 -3.76 14.47
N GLY A 70 -32.70 -4.04 13.26
CA GLY A 70 -32.35 -5.39 12.82
C GLY A 70 -32.33 -5.56 11.30
N GLY A 71 -31.61 -6.57 10.81
CA GLY A 71 -31.35 -6.74 9.37
C GLY A 71 -30.00 -6.13 9.01
N ILE A 72 -29.99 -5.17 8.08
CA ILE A 72 -28.79 -4.41 7.70
C ILE A 72 -28.72 -3.18 8.60
N THR A 73 -27.74 -3.17 9.52
CA THR A 73 -27.57 -2.11 10.51
C THR A 73 -26.55 -1.05 10.08
N LEU A 74 -26.33 -0.04 10.92
CA LEU A 74 -25.28 0.97 10.69
C LEU A 74 -23.89 0.33 10.65
N ASP A 75 -23.66 -0.71 11.45
CA ASP A 75 -22.38 -1.42 11.48
C ASP A 75 -22.11 -2.12 10.14
N ASP A 76 -23.13 -2.68 9.50
CA ASP A 76 -23.00 -3.30 8.19
C ASP A 76 -22.61 -2.26 7.14
N LEU A 77 -23.23 -1.08 7.16
CA LEU A 77 -22.91 0.02 6.24
C LEU A 77 -21.49 0.57 6.46
N ALA A 78 -21.03 0.62 7.71
CA ALA A 78 -19.71 1.14 8.06
C ALA A 78 -18.55 0.19 7.68
N HIS A 79 -18.79 -1.13 7.69
CA HIS A 79 -17.72 -2.13 7.56
C HIS A 79 -17.79 -2.97 6.29
N LYS A 80 -18.93 -2.99 5.59
CA LYS A 80 -19.12 -3.84 4.41
C LYS A 80 -19.38 -2.94 3.20
N PRO A 81 -18.56 -3.04 2.15
CA PRO A 81 -18.84 -2.31 0.93
C PRO A 81 -19.88 -3.03 0.07
N VAL A 82 -20.41 -2.32 -0.93
CA VAL A 82 -21.16 -2.92 -2.03
C VAL A 82 -20.17 -3.38 -3.09
N PHE A 83 -20.27 -4.63 -3.50
CA PHE A 83 -19.47 -5.20 -4.58
C PHE A 83 -20.22 -5.14 -5.90
N LEU A 84 -19.56 -4.61 -6.92
CA LEU A 84 -20.06 -4.58 -8.30
C LEU A 84 -19.15 -5.43 -9.17
N THR A 85 -19.65 -6.58 -9.63
CA THR A 85 -18.88 -7.52 -10.44
C THR A 85 -19.26 -7.38 -11.90
N VAL A 86 -18.30 -7.00 -12.76
CA VAL A 86 -18.51 -6.89 -14.21
C VAL A 86 -18.15 -8.21 -14.86
N THR A 87 -19.09 -8.78 -15.60
CA THR A 87 -18.94 -10.08 -16.24
C THR A 87 -19.15 -9.96 -17.74
N GLU A 88 -18.19 -10.45 -18.52
CA GLU A 88 -18.31 -10.64 -19.96
C GLU A 88 -19.07 -11.94 -20.27
N VAL A 89 -19.98 -11.84 -21.22
CA VAL A 89 -20.73 -12.95 -21.80
C VAL A 89 -20.02 -13.38 -23.08
N LEU A 90 -19.47 -14.59 -23.09
CA LEU A 90 -18.74 -15.10 -24.25
C LEU A 90 -19.73 -15.61 -25.32
N PRO A 91 -19.42 -15.43 -26.61
CA PRO A 91 -20.25 -15.95 -27.70
C PRO A 91 -20.47 -17.46 -27.59
N LYS A 92 -21.73 -17.91 -27.75
CA LYS A 92 -22.06 -19.34 -27.74
C LYS A 92 -21.44 -20.06 -28.94
N GLU A 93 -20.62 -21.08 -28.67
CA GLU A 93 -20.14 -22.00 -29.70
C GLU A 93 -21.24 -23.03 -30.05
N LYS A 94 -21.29 -23.47 -31.33
CA LYS A 94 -22.35 -24.35 -31.89
C LYS A 94 -22.61 -25.68 -31.15
N LYS A 95 -21.81 -26.04 -30.13
CA LYS A 95 -21.91 -27.28 -29.34
C LYS A 95 -22.15 -27.07 -27.84
N GLN A 96 -22.19 -25.83 -27.32
CA GLN A 96 -22.39 -25.58 -25.89
C GLN A 96 -23.86 -25.33 -25.54
N LYS A 97 -24.32 -25.99 -24.48
CA LYS A 97 -25.70 -25.86 -23.95
C LYS A 97 -25.82 -24.61 -23.08
N ASP A 98 -24.78 -24.31 -22.31
CA ASP A 98 -24.74 -23.18 -21.37
C ASP A 98 -23.89 -22.02 -21.91
N GLU A 99 -24.28 -20.82 -21.52
CA GLU A 99 -23.58 -19.58 -21.87
C GLU A 99 -22.34 -19.43 -21.00
N LYS A 100 -21.17 -19.35 -21.61
CA LYS A 100 -19.91 -19.20 -20.88
C LYS A 100 -19.72 -17.73 -20.52
N THR A 101 -19.41 -17.46 -19.27
CA THR A 101 -19.11 -16.12 -18.78
C THR A 101 -17.67 -16.01 -18.29
N LEU A 102 -17.15 -14.79 -18.23
CA LEU A 102 -15.82 -14.48 -17.73
C LEU A 102 -15.88 -13.21 -16.89
N ILE A 103 -15.35 -13.27 -15.67
CA ILE A 103 -15.34 -12.08 -14.80
C ILE A 103 -14.21 -11.16 -15.28
N LEU A 104 -14.58 -9.93 -15.63
CA LEU A 104 -13.62 -8.89 -16.01
C LEU A 104 -12.99 -8.27 -14.77
N GLY A 105 -13.78 -8.00 -13.74
CA GLY A 105 -13.25 -7.48 -12.49
C GLY A 105 -14.35 -7.13 -11.51
N GLN A 106 -13.93 -6.56 -10.39
CA GLN A 106 -14.82 -6.17 -9.31
C GLN A 106 -14.49 -4.75 -8.85
N ALA A 107 -15.52 -3.94 -8.68
CA ALA A 107 -15.45 -2.62 -8.10
C ALA A 107 -16.12 -2.62 -6.73
N VAL A 108 -15.68 -1.70 -5.87
CA VAL A 108 -16.10 -1.58 -4.48
C VAL A 108 -16.67 -0.19 -4.27
N VAL A 109 -17.91 -0.11 -3.77
CA VAL A 109 -18.58 1.15 -3.46
C VAL A 109 -18.68 1.29 -1.95
N ASP A 110 -18.11 2.37 -1.44
CA ASP A 110 -18.13 2.73 -0.02
C ASP A 110 -19.43 3.49 0.30
N LEU A 111 -20.09 3.10 1.40
CA LEU A 111 -21.34 3.71 1.86
C LEU A 111 -21.14 4.72 3.00
N LEU A 112 -19.89 4.98 3.40
CA LEU A 112 -19.53 5.97 4.42
C LEU A 112 -20.18 7.36 4.23
N PRO A 113 -20.32 7.92 3.01
CA PRO A 113 -20.98 9.22 2.85
C PRO A 113 -22.41 9.26 3.43
N LEU A 114 -23.14 8.15 3.42
CA LEU A 114 -24.47 8.07 4.05
C LEU A 114 -24.40 8.19 5.58
N LEU A 115 -23.30 7.73 6.18
CA LEU A 115 -23.02 7.85 7.62
C LEU A 115 -22.47 9.23 7.99
N GLU A 116 -21.94 9.98 7.02
CA GLU A 116 -21.55 11.38 7.19
C GLU A 116 -22.76 12.33 7.07
N GLY A 117 -23.95 11.79 6.76
CA GLY A 117 -25.21 12.51 6.71
C GLY A 117 -25.72 12.81 5.31
N GLU A 118 -25.01 12.37 4.26
CA GLU A 118 -25.47 12.54 2.90
C GLU A 118 -26.68 11.63 2.61
N SER A 119 -27.63 12.13 1.82
CA SER A 119 -28.74 11.31 1.32
C SER A 119 -28.48 10.78 -0.08
N SER A 120 -27.45 11.29 -0.77
CA SER A 120 -27.07 10.83 -2.09
C SER A 120 -25.66 11.27 -2.47
N PHE A 121 -24.92 10.40 -3.16
CA PHE A 121 -23.63 10.73 -3.73
C PHE A 121 -23.40 10.01 -5.05
N GLU A 122 -22.48 10.54 -5.85
CA GLU A 122 -22.04 9.97 -7.13
C GLU A 122 -20.53 9.77 -7.08
N THR A 123 -20.05 8.64 -7.58
CA THR A 123 -18.63 8.29 -7.56
C THR A 123 -18.25 7.42 -8.76
N VAL A 124 -16.99 7.55 -9.17
CA VAL A 124 -16.39 6.69 -10.19
C VAL A 124 -15.46 5.71 -9.48
N VAL A 125 -15.82 4.42 -9.49
CA VAL A 125 -15.09 3.37 -8.80
C VAL A 125 -14.23 2.57 -9.78
N PRO A 126 -12.94 2.35 -9.48
CA PRO A 126 -12.08 1.53 -10.32
C PRO A 126 -12.51 0.06 -10.30
N LEU A 127 -12.41 -0.59 -11.45
CA LEU A 127 -12.61 -2.02 -11.59
C LEU A 127 -11.27 -2.73 -11.38
N HIS A 128 -11.18 -3.55 -10.34
CA HIS A 128 -9.98 -4.29 -10.01
C HIS A 128 -10.02 -5.70 -10.60
N PRO A 129 -8.88 -6.22 -11.11
CA PRO A 129 -8.79 -7.59 -11.57
C PRO A 129 -9.05 -8.56 -10.41
N VAL A 130 -9.79 -9.63 -10.70
CA VAL A 130 -9.94 -10.79 -9.80
C VAL A 130 -9.08 -11.95 -10.32
N PRO A 131 -8.66 -12.91 -9.49
CA PRO A 131 -7.86 -14.05 -9.96
C PRO A 131 -8.49 -14.77 -11.16
N GLY A 132 -7.74 -14.89 -12.26
CA GLY A 132 -8.24 -15.47 -13.52
C GLY A 132 -8.95 -14.48 -14.46
N SER A 133 -8.95 -13.19 -14.13
CA SER A 133 -9.45 -12.11 -14.99
C SER A 133 -8.47 -11.78 -16.13
N PRO A 134 -8.95 -11.40 -17.32
CA PRO A 134 -8.13 -10.82 -18.39
C PRO A 134 -7.37 -9.53 -17.99
N LEU A 135 -7.80 -8.86 -16.92
CA LEU A 135 -7.23 -7.61 -16.42
C LEU A 135 -6.02 -7.82 -15.50
N GLU A 136 -5.69 -9.07 -15.14
CA GLU A 136 -4.61 -9.43 -14.19
C GLU A 136 -3.19 -9.02 -14.64
N PRO A 137 -2.77 -9.10 -15.93
CA PRO A 137 -1.47 -8.61 -16.37
C PRO A 137 -1.55 -7.10 -16.65
N LEU A 138 -1.48 -6.27 -15.62
CA LEU A 138 -1.43 -4.81 -15.80
C LEU A 138 -0.10 -4.41 -16.46
N ARG A 139 -0.10 -4.25 -17.78
CA ARG A 139 0.98 -3.59 -18.52
C ARG A 139 0.92 -2.09 -18.23
N SER A 140 2.05 -1.46 -17.97
CA SER A 140 2.15 -0.01 -17.78
C SER A 140 1.57 0.74 -18.99
N GLY A 141 0.62 1.66 -18.76
CA GLY A 141 0.07 2.57 -19.79
C GLY A 141 -1.36 2.30 -20.27
N VAL A 142 -2.09 1.31 -19.73
CA VAL A 142 -3.52 1.09 -20.06
C VAL A 142 -4.40 1.87 -19.09
N LYS A 143 -5.42 2.59 -19.60
CA LYS A 143 -6.44 3.25 -18.76
C LYS A 143 -7.18 2.21 -17.91
N GLN A 144 -7.34 2.49 -16.63
CA GLN A 144 -8.03 1.61 -15.69
C GLN A 144 -9.54 1.62 -15.95
N CYS A 145 -10.13 0.44 -16.13
CA CYS A 145 -11.57 0.28 -16.24
C CYS A 145 -12.27 0.82 -14.99
N SER A 146 -13.45 1.43 -15.14
CA SER A 146 -14.21 1.97 -14.01
C SER A 146 -15.71 1.93 -14.23
N LEU A 147 -16.47 2.10 -13.15
CA LEU A 147 -17.93 2.24 -13.15
C LEU A 147 -18.33 3.56 -12.51
N GLU A 148 -19.32 4.22 -13.09
CA GLU A 148 -20.00 5.36 -12.46
C GLU A 148 -21.21 4.87 -11.69
N VAL A 149 -21.26 5.24 -10.42
CA VAL A 149 -22.22 4.74 -9.46
C VAL A 149 -22.84 5.90 -8.70
N LYS A 150 -24.17 5.87 -8.60
CA LYS A 150 -24.97 6.76 -7.78
C LYS A 150 -25.59 5.96 -6.64
N VAL A 151 -25.45 6.47 -5.42
CA VAL A 151 -26.13 5.93 -4.24
C VAL A 151 -27.14 6.95 -3.74
N PHE A 152 -28.32 6.47 -3.34
CA PHE A 152 -29.43 7.32 -2.91
C PHE A 152 -30.24 6.68 -1.78
N VAL A 153 -30.62 7.49 -0.81
CA VAL A 153 -31.62 7.22 0.23
C VAL A 153 -32.61 8.39 0.28
N SER A 154 -33.87 8.12 0.62
CA SER A 154 -34.91 9.16 0.62
C SER A 154 -34.72 10.24 1.69
N GLU A 155 -34.03 9.90 2.77
CA GLU A 155 -33.72 10.78 3.90
C GLU A 155 -32.41 10.32 4.56
N PRO A 156 -31.69 11.21 5.27
CA PRO A 156 -30.47 10.84 5.99
C PRO A 156 -30.69 9.63 6.91
N LEU A 157 -29.72 8.71 6.91
CA LEU A 157 -29.79 7.51 7.75
C LEU A 157 -29.59 7.83 9.23
N LEU A 158 -28.88 8.93 9.52
CA LEU A 158 -28.60 9.44 10.86
C LEU A 158 -29.23 10.81 11.06
N THR A 159 -29.75 11.05 12.27
CA THR A 159 -30.22 12.38 12.67
C THR A 159 -29.05 13.34 12.89
N PRO A 160 -29.26 14.67 12.78
CA PRO A 160 -28.20 15.64 13.09
C PRO A 160 -27.63 15.50 14.51
N ALA A 161 -28.45 15.09 15.49
CA ALA A 161 -28.01 14.81 16.85
C ALA A 161 -27.08 13.58 16.93
N GLN A 162 -27.37 12.52 16.17
CA GLN A 162 -26.49 11.34 16.09
C GLN A 162 -25.18 11.65 15.38
N ILE A 163 -25.20 12.48 14.33
CA ILE A 163 -23.97 12.88 13.61
C ILE A 163 -23.10 13.76 14.52
N SER A 164 -23.68 14.76 15.18
CA SER A 164 -22.95 15.67 16.09
C SER A 164 -22.48 15.02 17.38
N GLY A 165 -23.22 14.03 17.89
CA GLY A 165 -22.84 13.25 19.07
C GLY A 165 -21.98 12.02 18.76
N GLY A 166 -21.85 11.66 17.49
CA GLY A 166 -21.08 10.51 17.01
C GLY A 166 -19.66 10.91 16.61
N SER A 167 -18.76 9.92 16.54
CA SER A 167 -17.43 10.07 15.95
C SER A 167 -17.23 8.94 14.95
N LEU A 168 -17.02 9.29 13.68
CA LEU A 168 -16.64 8.32 12.65
C LEU A 168 -15.12 8.19 12.63
N LEU A 169 -14.60 7.05 13.08
CA LEU A 169 -13.17 6.76 13.03
C LEU A 169 -12.84 6.00 11.76
N LYS A 170 -12.19 6.66 10.80
CA LYS A 170 -11.61 6.01 9.63
C LYS A 170 -10.18 5.58 9.94
N VAL A 171 -9.92 4.28 9.92
CA VAL A 171 -8.58 3.72 10.10
C VAL A 171 -8.13 3.08 8.79
N THR A 172 -7.02 3.57 8.24
CA THR A 172 -6.40 3.00 7.03
C THR A 172 -5.03 2.46 7.41
N LEU A 173 -4.75 1.19 7.08
CA LEU A 173 -3.41 0.63 7.15
C LEU A 173 -2.74 0.78 5.78
N GLU A 174 -1.89 1.79 5.61
CA GLU A 174 -1.23 2.07 4.33
C GLU A 174 0.08 1.27 4.16
N ALA A 175 0.78 0.99 5.25
CA ALA A 175 2.02 0.22 5.23
C ALA A 175 2.18 -0.59 6.53
N ALA A 176 2.78 -1.78 6.43
CA ALA A 176 3.14 -2.61 7.57
C ALA A 176 4.67 -2.79 7.61
N TYR A 177 5.27 -2.64 8.79
CA TYR A 177 6.70 -2.85 9.02
C TYR A 177 6.95 -4.20 9.72
N SER A 178 8.15 -4.76 9.54
CA SER A 178 8.55 -6.05 10.12
C SER A 178 7.55 -7.18 9.85
N VAL A 179 7.02 -7.21 8.63
CA VAL A 179 6.28 -8.40 8.18
C VAL A 179 7.22 -9.61 8.29
N PRO A 180 6.75 -10.78 8.77
CA PRO A 180 7.58 -11.96 8.91
C PRO A 180 8.33 -12.27 7.61
N GLU A 181 9.57 -12.75 7.67
CA GLU A 181 10.35 -13.10 6.46
C GLU A 181 9.64 -14.13 5.55
N SER A 182 8.69 -14.88 6.10
CA SER A 182 7.81 -15.77 5.34
C SER A 182 6.86 -15.04 4.39
N PHE A 183 6.62 -13.74 4.55
CA PHE A 183 5.74 -12.92 3.72
C PHE A 183 6.50 -12.40 2.51
N ILE A 184 6.65 -13.26 1.51
CA ILE A 184 7.39 -12.96 0.28
C ILE A 184 6.45 -12.24 -0.71
N PRO A 185 6.73 -10.99 -1.13
CA PRO A 185 5.87 -10.25 -2.08
C PRO A 185 5.74 -10.92 -3.46
N ILE A 186 6.67 -11.80 -3.80
CA ILE A 186 6.78 -12.51 -5.08
C ILE A 186 6.36 -13.99 -4.93
N GLY A 187 5.91 -14.39 -3.74
CA GLY A 187 5.45 -15.75 -3.44
C GLY A 187 3.93 -15.92 -3.59
N PRO A 188 3.37 -17.06 -3.12
CA PRO A 188 1.93 -17.25 -3.05
C PRO A 188 1.27 -16.12 -2.26
N LEU A 189 0.10 -15.64 -2.72
CA LEU A 189 -0.71 -14.64 -2.01
C LEU A 189 -0.88 -15.02 -0.54
N GLN A 190 -0.33 -14.20 0.36
CA GLN A 190 -0.41 -14.41 1.80
C GLN A 190 -1.51 -13.55 2.38
N ASN A 191 -2.51 -14.21 2.98
CA ASN A 191 -3.58 -13.54 3.70
C ASN A 191 -3.09 -13.20 5.10
N TYR A 192 -3.11 -11.91 5.45
CA TYR A 192 -2.80 -11.46 6.80
C TYR A 192 -3.95 -10.72 7.45
N MET A 193 -3.88 -10.66 8.78
CA MET A 193 -4.80 -9.93 9.62
C MET A 193 -4.02 -8.90 10.44
N VAL A 194 -4.49 -7.65 10.46
CA VAL A 194 -3.92 -6.61 11.33
C VAL A 194 -4.95 -6.23 12.37
N GLY A 195 -4.53 -6.20 13.63
CA GLY A 195 -5.36 -5.77 14.75
C GLY A 195 -4.88 -4.43 15.30
N LEU A 196 -5.80 -3.47 15.44
CA LEU A 196 -5.57 -2.21 16.14
C LEU A 196 -6.52 -2.14 17.35
N GLN A 197 -5.99 -1.93 18.54
CA GLN A 197 -6.82 -1.60 19.72
C GLN A 197 -7.20 -0.12 19.63
N VAL A 198 -8.49 0.19 19.63
CA VAL A 198 -8.97 1.57 19.78
C VAL A 198 -9.22 1.82 21.27
N PRO A 199 -8.39 2.64 21.93
CA PRO A 199 -8.61 2.99 23.32
C PRO A 199 -9.88 3.83 23.45
N SER A 200 -10.80 3.41 24.32
CA SER A 200 -12.01 4.16 24.65
C SER A 200 -11.96 4.59 26.12
N VAL A 201 -12.32 5.84 26.41
CA VAL A 201 -12.29 6.35 27.78
C VAL A 201 -13.47 5.76 28.56
N GLY A 202 -13.18 4.92 29.55
CA GLY A 202 -14.19 4.38 30.48
C GLY A 202 -14.90 3.11 30.00
N GLU A 203 -14.54 2.59 28.82
CA GLU A 203 -15.03 1.31 28.30
C GLU A 203 -13.86 0.35 28.04
N LYS A 204 -14.16 -0.89 27.64
CA LYS A 204 -13.12 -1.86 27.23
C LYS A 204 -12.59 -1.47 25.86
N ASP A 205 -11.27 -1.54 25.68
CA ASP A 205 -10.62 -1.38 24.38
C ASP A 205 -11.28 -2.28 23.33
N TYR A 206 -11.53 -1.70 22.16
CA TYR A 206 -12.18 -2.38 21.04
C TYR A 206 -11.15 -2.72 19.96
N PRO A 207 -10.96 -4.01 19.59
CA PRO A 207 -10.04 -4.38 18.53
C PRO A 207 -10.69 -4.20 17.14
N ILE A 208 -10.12 -3.31 16.33
CA ILE A 208 -10.37 -3.24 14.89
C ILE A 208 -9.49 -4.29 14.20
N LEU A 209 -10.10 -5.17 13.39
CA LEU A 209 -9.40 -6.20 12.64
C LEU A 209 -9.52 -5.95 11.14
N PHE A 210 -8.40 -5.67 10.48
CA PHE A 210 -8.26 -5.69 9.03
C PHE A 210 -8.01 -7.12 8.58
N LYS A 211 -8.90 -7.69 7.76
CA LYS A 211 -8.79 -9.07 7.26
C LYS A 211 -8.52 -9.06 5.76
N ASN A 212 -7.89 -10.13 5.25
CA ASN A 212 -7.64 -10.35 3.81
C ASN A 212 -6.76 -9.27 3.15
N GLY A 213 -5.80 -8.69 3.87
CA GLY A 213 -4.82 -7.79 3.26
C GLY A 213 -3.93 -8.54 2.27
N THR A 214 -3.59 -7.88 1.16
CA THR A 214 -2.63 -8.37 0.15
C THR A 214 -1.34 -7.57 0.22
N LEU A 215 -0.21 -8.25 0.40
CA LEU A 215 1.10 -7.61 0.45
C LEU A 215 1.59 -7.30 -0.97
N ASN A 216 1.89 -6.03 -1.25
CA ASN A 216 2.48 -5.59 -2.51
C ASN A 216 3.90 -5.06 -2.26
N GLY A 217 4.86 -5.43 -3.12
CA GLY A 217 6.26 -5.00 -3.04
C GLY A 217 6.54 -3.66 -3.72
N ASN A 218 5.56 -2.76 -3.85
CA ASN A 218 5.71 -1.52 -4.60
C ASN A 218 6.50 -0.47 -3.78
N HIS A 219 7.79 -0.32 -4.09
CA HIS A 219 8.71 0.57 -3.37
C HIS A 219 8.33 2.05 -3.53
N ALA A 220 7.73 2.44 -4.66
CA ALA A 220 7.35 3.83 -4.93
C ALA A 220 6.16 4.28 -4.07
N GLU A 221 5.15 3.42 -3.92
CA GLU A 221 4.02 3.69 -3.02
C GLU A 221 4.46 3.72 -1.56
N ALA A 222 5.34 2.80 -1.15
CA ALA A 222 5.90 2.79 0.20
C ALA A 222 6.67 4.08 0.52
N LYS A 223 7.49 4.57 -0.42
CA LYS A 223 8.20 5.86 -0.30
C LYS A 223 7.23 7.01 -0.05
N ALA A 224 6.17 7.12 -0.87
CA ALA A 224 5.17 8.18 -0.74
C ALA A 224 4.46 8.14 0.63
N CYS A 225 4.16 6.95 1.15
CA CYS A 225 3.60 6.79 2.50
C CYS A 225 4.56 7.24 3.61
N TYR A 226 5.86 6.91 3.51
CA TYR A 226 6.85 7.37 4.49
C TYR A 226 7.05 8.89 4.45
N GLU A 227 7.14 9.49 3.25
CA GLU A 227 7.23 10.95 3.09
C GLU A 227 6.01 11.66 3.68
N ARG A 228 4.80 11.15 3.40
CA ARG A 228 3.57 11.68 3.98
C ARG A 228 3.58 11.57 5.51
N THR A 229 4.06 10.46 6.05
CA THR A 229 4.11 10.28 7.52
C THR A 229 5.01 11.31 8.20
N ILE A 230 6.17 11.62 7.61
CA ILE A 230 7.09 12.65 8.12
C ILE A 230 6.52 14.07 7.96
N SER A 231 5.58 14.27 7.03
CA SER A 231 4.96 15.59 6.81
C SER A 231 3.90 15.98 7.85
N PHE A 232 3.42 15.03 8.66
CA PHE A 232 2.42 15.33 9.69
C PHE A 232 3.03 16.11 10.87
N VAL A 233 2.26 17.07 11.41
CA VAL A 233 2.70 18.03 12.44
C VAL A 233 2.84 17.39 13.83
N VAL A 234 2.16 16.27 14.08
CA VAL A 234 2.30 15.47 15.30
C VAL A 234 3.15 14.26 14.99
N ASP A 235 4.36 14.23 15.54
CA ASP A 235 5.28 13.09 15.40
C ASP A 235 4.59 11.82 15.92
N ALA A 236 4.58 10.76 15.10
CA ALA A 236 4.15 9.44 15.55
C ALA A 236 5.12 8.93 16.64
N ALA A 237 4.61 8.13 17.59
CA ALA A 237 5.40 7.65 18.73
C ALA A 237 6.68 6.87 18.33
N GLU A 238 6.75 6.32 17.11
CA GLU A 238 7.85 5.48 16.63
C GLU A 238 8.28 5.84 15.19
N MET A 239 9.02 6.94 15.03
CA MET A 239 9.50 7.38 13.70
C MET A 239 10.85 6.78 13.26
N HIS A 240 11.56 6.10 14.16
CA HIS A 240 12.91 5.57 13.90
C HIS A 240 12.95 4.69 12.63
N PHE A 241 12.04 3.72 12.52
CA PHE A 241 11.98 2.81 11.37
C PHE A 241 11.58 3.50 10.07
N ILE A 242 10.74 4.54 10.15
CA ILE A 242 10.33 5.33 8.99
C ILE A 242 11.55 6.04 8.40
N PHE A 243 12.34 6.71 9.24
CA PHE A 243 13.56 7.38 8.77
C PHE A 243 14.60 6.39 8.23
N LEU A 244 14.79 5.23 8.89
CA LEU A 244 15.71 4.21 8.40
C LEU A 244 15.33 3.71 7.00
N ARG A 245 14.04 3.41 6.78
CA ARG A 245 13.56 2.87 5.50
C ARG A 245 13.52 3.91 4.41
N LEU A 246 13.02 5.11 4.70
CA LEU A 246 13.01 6.18 3.72
C LEU A 246 14.45 6.57 3.34
N GLY A 247 15.37 6.64 4.30
CA GLY A 247 16.79 6.87 4.04
C GLY A 247 17.38 5.79 3.14
N HIS A 248 17.04 4.52 3.36
CA HIS A 248 17.53 3.40 2.55
C HIS A 248 16.99 3.48 1.11
N ILE A 249 15.69 3.76 0.93
CA ILE A 249 15.08 3.94 -0.39
C ILE A 249 15.81 5.07 -1.14
N TYR A 250 16.08 6.20 -0.48
CA TYR A 250 16.84 7.28 -1.09
C TYR A 250 18.28 6.88 -1.46
N LEU A 251 18.94 6.00 -0.69
CA LEU A 251 20.26 5.46 -1.07
C LEU A 251 20.17 4.57 -2.32
N GLU A 252 19.18 3.69 -2.39
CA GLU A 252 18.96 2.80 -3.55
C GLU A 252 18.65 3.58 -4.83
N GLU A 253 17.86 4.66 -4.70
CA GLU A 253 17.53 5.57 -5.79
C GLU A 253 18.64 6.59 -6.10
N LYS A 254 19.77 6.53 -5.37
CA LYS A 254 20.93 7.44 -5.51
C LYS A 254 20.62 8.90 -5.21
N GLU A 255 19.54 9.18 -4.48
CA GLU A 255 19.17 10.50 -3.96
C GLU A 255 19.93 10.82 -2.66
N TYR A 256 21.27 10.81 -2.71
CA TYR A 256 22.13 10.83 -1.51
C TYR A 256 21.93 12.04 -0.60
N GLU A 257 21.63 13.22 -1.16
CA GLU A 257 21.31 14.43 -0.38
C GLU A 257 20.06 14.27 0.47
N LYS A 258 19.02 13.63 -0.08
CA LYS A 258 17.79 13.34 0.67
C LYS A 258 18.02 12.23 1.69
N ALA A 259 18.82 11.21 1.35
CA ALA A 259 19.24 10.17 2.29
C ALA A 259 19.97 10.78 3.50
N LYS A 260 20.99 11.62 3.25
CA LYS A 260 21.75 12.33 4.30
C LYS A 260 20.84 13.12 5.24
N LYS A 261 19.94 13.94 4.70
CA LYS A 261 18.98 14.72 5.50
C LYS A 261 18.08 13.83 6.35
N THR A 262 17.57 12.75 5.76
CA THR A 262 16.67 11.79 6.43
C THR A 262 17.40 11.05 7.57
N TYR A 263 18.58 10.50 7.31
CA TYR A 263 19.37 9.82 8.33
C TYR A 263 19.86 10.77 9.43
N LEU A 264 20.18 12.02 9.11
CA LEU A 264 20.55 13.01 10.13
C LEU A 264 19.39 13.27 11.12
N GLN A 265 18.15 13.33 10.63
CA GLN A 265 16.97 13.40 11.50
C GLN A 265 16.82 12.13 12.35
N ALA A 266 17.07 10.96 11.76
CA ALA A 266 17.06 9.69 12.47
C ALA A 266 18.08 9.67 13.61
N CYS A 267 19.33 10.06 13.35
CA CYS A 267 20.40 10.12 14.34
C CYS A 267 20.11 11.08 15.49
N LYS A 268 19.48 12.24 15.21
CA LYS A 268 19.09 13.21 16.24
C LYS A 268 18.00 12.70 17.18
N ARG A 269 17.07 11.89 16.66
CA ARG A 269 15.89 11.42 17.40
C ARG A 269 16.13 10.09 18.10
N SER A 270 16.67 9.12 17.37
CA SER A 270 16.90 7.76 17.84
C SER A 270 18.17 7.20 17.18
N PRO A 271 19.35 7.53 17.74
CA PRO A 271 20.63 7.08 17.20
C PRO A 271 20.80 5.56 17.34
N SER A 272 21.28 4.94 16.28
CA SER A 272 21.61 3.51 16.23
C SER A 272 22.79 3.28 15.28
N CYS A 273 23.40 2.10 15.34
CA CYS A 273 24.42 1.71 14.37
C CYS A 273 23.92 1.88 12.92
N LEU A 274 22.67 1.48 12.63
CA LEU A 274 22.10 1.53 11.28
C LEU A 274 21.81 2.95 10.79
N THR A 275 21.37 3.86 11.67
CA THR A 275 21.12 5.26 11.28
C THR A 275 22.42 5.98 10.96
N TRP A 276 23.46 5.75 11.78
CA TRP A 276 24.78 6.33 11.56
C TRP A 276 25.51 5.70 10.37
N LEU A 277 25.35 4.39 10.15
CA LEU A 277 25.82 3.71 8.94
C LEU A 277 25.17 4.33 7.70
N GLY A 278 23.84 4.46 7.67
CA GLY A 278 23.13 5.06 6.54
C GLY A 278 23.56 6.51 6.25
N LEU A 279 23.79 7.31 7.30
CA LEU A 279 24.36 8.65 7.17
C LEU A 279 25.78 8.60 6.58
N GLY A 280 26.63 7.72 7.09
CA GLY A 280 28.00 7.54 6.61
C GLY A 280 28.07 7.11 5.15
N ILE A 281 27.18 6.21 4.72
CA ILE A 281 27.05 5.80 3.32
C ILE A 281 26.64 7.01 2.47
N ALA A 282 25.63 7.77 2.88
CA ALA A 282 25.17 8.95 2.14
C ALA A 282 26.31 9.97 1.96
N CYS A 283 27.03 10.30 3.04
CA CYS A 283 28.18 11.22 2.99
C CYS A 283 29.31 10.67 2.10
N TYR A 284 29.63 9.37 2.20
CA TYR A 284 30.65 8.74 1.36
C TYR A 284 30.32 8.85 -0.14
N ARG A 285 29.05 8.60 -0.50
CA ARG A 285 28.56 8.70 -1.89
C ARG A 285 28.51 10.14 -2.39
N LEU A 286 28.42 11.12 -1.50
CA LEU A 286 28.54 12.56 -1.79
C LEU A 286 30.01 13.06 -1.82
N GLU A 287 30.99 12.18 -1.61
CA GLU A 287 32.42 12.50 -1.50
C GLU A 287 32.80 13.39 -0.30
N GLU A 288 31.91 13.47 0.69
CA GLU A 288 32.12 14.18 1.96
C GLU A 288 32.83 13.24 2.95
N LEU A 289 34.12 12.99 2.71
CA LEU A 289 34.88 11.95 3.40
C LEU A 289 34.99 12.16 4.91
N THR A 290 35.10 13.41 5.37
CA THR A 290 35.22 13.74 6.80
C THR A 290 33.93 13.41 7.54
N GLU A 291 32.79 13.88 7.01
CA GLU A 291 31.47 13.62 7.58
C GLU A 291 31.11 12.13 7.50
N ALA A 292 31.55 11.43 6.46
CA ALA A 292 31.40 9.98 6.35
C ALA A 292 32.16 9.27 7.47
N GLU A 293 33.41 9.67 7.72
CA GLU A 293 34.23 9.11 8.79
C GLU A 293 33.62 9.33 10.17
N ASP A 294 33.17 10.55 10.46
CA ASP A 294 32.53 10.89 11.73
C ASP A 294 31.29 10.01 11.96
N ALA A 295 30.41 9.91 10.96
CA ALA A 295 29.20 9.10 11.05
C ALA A 295 29.51 7.60 11.18
N LEU A 296 30.47 7.07 10.43
CA LEU A 296 30.85 5.66 10.51
C LEU A 296 31.55 5.32 11.84
N SER A 297 32.28 6.27 12.41
CA SER A 297 32.91 6.12 13.73
C SER A 297 31.85 6.01 14.84
N GLU A 298 30.80 6.83 14.79
CA GLU A 298 29.63 6.70 15.67
C GLU A 298 28.91 5.35 15.46
N ALA A 299 28.74 4.92 14.21
CA ALA A 299 28.14 3.62 13.88
C ALA A 299 28.93 2.45 14.49
N ASN A 300 30.27 2.52 14.40
CA ASN A 300 31.18 1.52 14.92
C ASN A 300 31.23 1.52 16.46
N ALA A 301 31.15 2.69 17.09
CA ALA A 301 31.07 2.82 18.55
C ALA A 301 29.80 2.14 19.11
N LEU A 302 28.69 2.20 18.38
CA LEU A 302 27.43 1.55 18.76
C LEU A 302 27.42 0.05 18.46
N ASN A 303 28.02 -0.40 17.35
CA ASN A 303 28.15 -1.82 17.04
C ASN A 303 29.39 -2.08 16.19
N ASN A 304 30.44 -2.55 16.84
CA ASN A 304 31.71 -2.90 16.23
C ASN A 304 31.75 -4.29 15.55
N TYR A 305 30.64 -5.03 15.58
CA TYR A 305 30.48 -6.31 14.87
C TYR A 305 29.76 -6.16 13.52
N ASN A 306 29.38 -4.94 13.12
CA ASN A 306 28.77 -4.70 11.82
C ASN A 306 29.84 -4.69 10.71
N ALA A 307 29.87 -5.72 9.87
CA ALA A 307 30.84 -5.86 8.78
C ALA A 307 30.76 -4.73 7.73
N GLU A 308 29.55 -4.19 7.51
CA GLU A 308 29.30 -3.14 6.53
C GLU A 308 29.88 -1.79 7.00
N VAL A 309 29.80 -1.50 8.31
CA VAL A 309 30.48 -0.32 8.89
C VAL A 309 31.99 -0.37 8.64
N TRP A 310 32.62 -1.52 8.90
CA TRP A 310 34.04 -1.72 8.63
C TRP A 310 34.39 -1.61 7.14
N ALA A 311 33.50 -2.09 6.26
CA ALA A 311 33.66 -1.99 4.82
C ALA A 311 33.71 -0.52 4.35
N TYR A 312 32.77 0.31 4.81
CA TYR A 312 32.77 1.73 4.47
C TYR A 312 33.91 2.50 5.15
N LEU A 313 34.31 2.15 6.37
CA LEU A 313 35.53 2.71 6.99
C LEU A 313 36.79 2.39 6.17
N ALA A 314 36.89 1.17 5.63
CA ALA A 314 37.99 0.81 4.74
C ALA A 314 37.98 1.67 3.47
N LEU A 315 36.82 1.85 2.84
CA LEU A 315 36.65 2.71 1.66
C LEU A 315 37.04 4.18 1.94
N VAL A 316 36.63 4.72 3.09
CA VAL A 316 37.00 6.08 3.52
C VAL A 316 38.52 6.18 3.72
N CYS A 317 39.15 5.22 4.40
CA CYS A 317 40.60 5.20 4.61
C CYS A 317 41.39 5.07 3.31
N LEU A 318 40.93 4.23 2.37
CA LEU A 318 41.52 4.09 1.04
C LEU A 318 41.50 5.41 0.28
N LYS A 319 40.33 6.07 0.21
CA LYS A 319 40.20 7.38 -0.45
C LYS A 319 41.01 8.49 0.23
N ALA A 320 41.18 8.40 1.55
CA ALA A 320 41.98 9.34 2.33
C ALA A 320 43.51 9.08 2.29
N GLY A 321 43.98 8.00 1.64
CA GLY A 321 45.40 7.67 1.59
C GLY A 321 45.97 7.06 2.88
N ARG A 322 45.11 6.60 3.79
CA ARG A 322 45.48 6.08 5.12
C ARG A 322 45.67 4.57 5.08
N GLN A 323 46.90 4.16 4.75
CA GLN A 323 47.21 2.76 4.44
C GLN A 323 46.96 1.80 5.60
N LEU A 324 47.51 2.10 6.78
CA LEU A 324 47.43 1.19 7.93
C LEU A 324 45.98 1.02 8.41
N GLU A 325 45.21 2.12 8.48
CA GLU A 325 43.80 2.07 8.87
C GLU A 325 42.96 1.33 7.83
N ALA A 326 43.22 1.51 6.53
CA ALA A 326 42.52 0.80 5.46
C ALA A 326 42.72 -0.72 5.54
N GLU A 327 43.97 -1.18 5.72
CA GLU A 327 44.28 -2.61 5.87
C GLU A 327 43.62 -3.22 7.11
N GLN A 328 43.64 -2.48 8.22
CA GLN A 328 42.99 -2.91 9.46
C GLN A 328 41.48 -3.02 9.30
N ALA A 329 40.82 -1.99 8.75
CA ALA A 329 39.38 -1.98 8.55
C ALA A 329 38.95 -3.12 7.61
N TYR A 330 39.66 -3.31 6.49
CA TYR A 330 39.38 -4.40 5.56
C TYR A 330 39.52 -5.79 6.21
N LYS A 331 40.54 -5.99 7.07
CA LYS A 331 40.69 -7.24 7.83
C LYS A 331 39.48 -7.52 8.72
N TYR A 332 38.90 -6.50 9.34
CA TYR A 332 37.67 -6.64 10.12
C TYR A 332 36.44 -6.92 9.24
N THR A 333 36.31 -6.29 8.08
CA THR A 333 35.28 -6.60 7.07
C THR A 333 35.26 -8.09 6.73
N MET A 334 36.45 -8.66 6.46
CA MET A 334 36.59 -10.09 6.14
C MET A 334 36.35 -11.00 7.35
N LYS A 335 36.88 -10.63 8.52
CA LYS A 335 36.70 -11.39 9.77
C LYS A 335 35.22 -11.50 10.15
N LEU A 336 34.46 -10.42 9.95
CA LEU A 336 33.03 -10.33 10.26
C LEU A 336 32.14 -10.85 9.12
N LYS A 337 32.74 -11.32 8.02
CA LYS A 337 32.05 -11.95 6.88
C LYS A 337 31.01 -11.03 6.25
N LEU A 338 31.45 -9.91 5.69
CA LEU A 338 30.60 -9.09 4.82
C LEU A 338 29.92 -9.97 3.76
N LYS A 339 28.59 -9.87 3.66
CA LYS A 339 27.79 -10.63 2.69
C LYS A 339 27.57 -9.89 1.38
N ASP A 340 27.69 -8.57 1.39
CA ASP A 340 27.50 -7.74 0.21
C ASP A 340 28.68 -7.90 -0.74
N GLU A 341 28.47 -8.68 -1.80
CA GLU A 341 29.47 -8.95 -2.84
C GLU A 341 29.78 -7.70 -3.68
N ALA A 342 28.81 -6.81 -3.88
CA ALA A 342 28.99 -5.59 -4.67
C ALA A 342 29.87 -4.59 -3.92
N LEU A 343 29.64 -4.42 -2.61
CA LEU A 343 30.48 -3.58 -1.76
C LEU A 343 31.90 -4.14 -1.62
N LEU A 344 32.05 -5.47 -1.56
CA LEU A 344 33.35 -6.11 -1.55
C LEU A 344 34.12 -5.87 -2.85
N ALA A 345 33.44 -5.98 -4.00
CA ALA A 345 34.03 -5.68 -5.31
C ALA A 345 34.43 -4.19 -5.43
N GLU A 346 33.63 -3.27 -4.87
CA GLU A 346 33.96 -1.85 -4.80
C GLU A 346 35.27 -1.63 -4.02
N ILE A 347 35.43 -2.26 -2.85
CA ILE A 347 36.66 -2.17 -2.07
C ILE A 347 37.88 -2.63 -2.87
N HIS A 348 37.79 -3.79 -3.54
CA HIS A 348 38.89 -4.34 -4.34
C HIS A 348 39.28 -3.41 -5.49
N MET A 349 38.30 -2.86 -6.20
CA MET A 349 38.53 -1.89 -7.27
C MET A 349 39.27 -0.64 -6.76
N VAL A 350 38.87 -0.11 -5.59
CA VAL A 350 39.54 1.05 -4.99
C VAL A 350 40.96 0.68 -4.55
N GLN A 351 41.17 -0.49 -3.92
CA GLN A 351 42.50 -1.00 -3.53
C GLN A 351 43.45 -1.12 -4.73
N GLU A 352 42.98 -1.67 -5.86
CA GLU A 352 43.75 -1.74 -7.10
C GLU A 352 44.12 -0.35 -7.64
N THR A 353 43.19 0.60 -7.54
CA THR A 353 43.39 1.98 -7.99
C THR A 353 44.45 2.71 -7.15
N VAL A 354 44.42 2.54 -5.82
CA VAL A 354 45.36 3.24 -4.91
C VAL A 354 46.65 2.47 -4.64
N GLY A 355 46.68 1.16 -4.94
CA GLY A 355 47.86 0.30 -4.80
C GLY A 355 48.17 -0.16 -3.37
N PHE A 356 47.22 -0.06 -2.43
CA PHE A 356 47.39 -0.51 -1.04
C PHE A 356 46.05 -0.96 -0.43
N GLY A 357 46.09 -1.48 0.80
CA GLY A 357 44.89 -1.81 1.58
C GLY A 357 44.42 -3.26 1.47
N ASN A 358 44.91 -3.99 0.47
CA ASN A 358 44.75 -5.44 0.40
C ASN A 358 45.99 -6.13 1.01
N PRO A 359 45.87 -6.84 2.14
CA PRO A 359 47.00 -7.50 2.80
C PRO A 359 47.61 -8.67 2.01
N SER A 360 47.07 -8.98 0.82
CA SER A 360 47.60 -10.01 -0.09
C SER A 360 48.64 -9.46 -1.08
N PHE A 361 48.89 -8.15 -1.07
CA PHE A 361 49.90 -7.48 -1.90
C PHE A 361 51.15 -7.11 -1.11
#